data_AF-A0AAJ1RWJ8-F1
#
_entry.id   AF-A0AAJ1RWJ8-F1
#
_cell.length_a   1.000
_cell.length_b   1.000
_cell.length_c   1.000
_cell.angle_alpha   90.00
_cell.angle_beta   90.00
_cell.angle_gamma   90.00
#
_symmetry.space_group_name_H-M   'P 1'
#
loop_
_entity.id
_entity.type
_entity.pdbx_description
1 polymer ?
#
loop_
_entity_poly.entity_id
_entity_poly.type
_entity_poly.pdbx_seq_one_letter_code
_entity_poly.pdbx_strand_id
1 'polypeptide(L)'
;MNGVVHSVNVSEDGGVPKLPIRAANIHYEGMEGDHNRFRAERRGGDLRRAINIFSLERIEQLQDEGHSIEVGSTGENITIEGMDWDTLEVGMILRVGESTIQLSEPCAPCYKIGGSFVDGRFARVDHEQEFGWSRWLASVVEEGMVSTGDMVSILAPGEN
;
A
#
# COMPACT_ATOMS: atom_id res chain seq x y z
N MET A 1 9.15 -15.65 0.02
CA MET A 1 9.95 -14.45 0.37
C MET A 1 9.12 -13.67 1.36
N ASN A 2 9.71 -13.27 2.48
CA ASN A 2 8.98 -12.66 3.59
C ASN A 2 9.48 -11.23 3.77
N GLY A 3 8.56 -10.33 4.04
CA GLY A 3 8.85 -8.96 4.45
C GLY A 3 8.39 -8.72 5.89
N VAL A 4 8.50 -7.47 6.32
CA VAL A 4 8.01 -6.96 7.59
C VAL A 4 7.25 -5.66 7.37
N VAL A 5 6.25 -5.39 8.21
CA VAL A 5 5.54 -4.12 8.21
C VAL A 5 6.47 -3.06 8.78
N HIS A 6 7.01 -2.21 7.91
CA HIS A 6 7.84 -1.08 8.31
C HIS A 6 6.98 0.02 8.94
N SER A 7 5.83 0.33 8.33
CA SER A 7 4.92 1.37 8.85
C SER A 7 3.46 1.04 8.57
N VAL A 8 2.60 1.45 9.51
CA VAL A 8 1.15 1.50 9.37
C VAL A 8 0.74 2.97 9.31
N ASN A 9 0.09 3.39 8.23
CA ASN A 9 -0.20 4.80 7.96
C ASN A 9 -1.70 5.02 7.71
N VAL A 10 -2.26 6.06 8.32
CA VAL A 10 -3.68 6.40 8.17
C VAL A 10 -3.89 7.90 7.94
N SER A 11 -5.01 8.26 7.32
CA SER A 11 -5.50 9.64 7.26
C SER A 11 -7.01 9.65 7.51
N GLU A 12 -7.42 10.09 8.70
CA GLU A 12 -8.83 10.06 9.12
C GLU A 12 -9.70 10.98 8.25
N ASP A 13 -9.21 12.18 7.96
CA ASP A 13 -9.84 13.08 7.01
C ASP A 13 -9.64 12.63 5.55
N GLY A 14 -8.76 11.67 5.30
CA GLY A 14 -8.38 11.16 3.99
C GLY A 14 -7.40 12.03 3.21
N GLY A 15 -6.84 11.45 2.16
CA GLY A 15 -5.85 12.14 1.32
C GLY A 15 -4.42 11.73 1.65
N VAL A 16 -3.47 12.61 1.35
CA VAL A 16 -2.04 12.39 1.56
C VAL A 16 -1.42 13.63 2.22
N PRO A 17 -0.39 13.47 3.08
CA PRO A 17 0.20 12.20 3.51
C PRO A 17 -0.72 11.43 4.47
N LYS A 18 -0.57 10.11 4.52
CA LYS A 18 -1.04 9.28 5.63
C LYS A 18 0.04 9.28 6.71
N LEU A 19 -0.34 9.43 7.97
CA LEU A 19 0.58 9.56 9.09
C LEU A 19 0.79 8.22 9.80
N PRO A 20 2.00 7.94 10.29
CA PRO A 20 2.32 6.67 10.92
C PRO A 20 1.62 6.54 12.28
N ILE A 21 1.12 5.33 12.55
CA ILE A 21 0.55 4.89 13.83
C ILE A 21 1.13 3.54 14.21
N ARG A 22 1.01 3.17 15.50
CA ARG A 22 1.62 1.93 16.01
C ARG A 22 0.99 0.66 15.43
N ALA A 23 -0.34 0.68 15.29
CA ALA A 23 -1.15 -0.45 14.86
C ALA A 23 -2.55 0.02 14.45
N ALA A 24 -3.23 -0.76 13.60
CA ALA A 24 -4.64 -0.58 13.25
C ALA A 24 -5.32 -1.91 12.92
N ASN A 25 -6.64 -1.96 13.08
CA ASN A 25 -7.44 -3.05 12.55
C ASN A 25 -7.69 -2.84 11.05
N ILE A 26 -7.59 -3.93 10.30
CA ILE A 26 -7.98 -4.01 8.89
C ILE A 26 -9.33 -4.71 8.81
N HIS A 27 -10.33 -4.01 8.27
CA HIS A 27 -11.67 -4.51 7.99
C HIS A 27 -11.90 -4.67 6.50
N TYR A 28 -12.95 -5.40 6.10
CA TYR A 28 -13.30 -5.56 4.68
C TYR A 28 -13.46 -4.21 3.96
N GLU A 29 -13.97 -3.20 4.65
CA GLU A 29 -14.15 -1.85 4.13
C GLU A 29 -12.86 -1.02 4.12
N GLY A 30 -11.80 -1.43 4.81
CA GLY A 30 -10.52 -0.72 4.86
C GLY A 30 -9.87 -0.69 6.24
N MET A 31 -8.79 0.09 6.36
CA MET A 31 -8.05 0.25 7.61
C MET A 31 -8.75 1.24 8.55
N GLU A 32 -8.88 0.86 9.82
CA GLU A 32 -9.39 1.73 10.88
C GLU A 32 -8.57 3.03 10.97
N GLY A 33 -9.27 4.17 11.11
CA GLY A 33 -8.63 5.48 11.15
C GLY A 33 -8.22 6.05 9.78
N ASP A 34 -8.48 5.35 8.67
CA ASP A 34 -8.20 5.82 7.31
C ASP A 34 -9.45 6.04 6.46
N HIS A 35 -9.48 7.12 5.69
CA HIS A 35 -10.57 7.42 4.78
C HIS A 35 -10.11 7.66 3.34
N ASN A 36 -10.38 6.70 2.45
CA ASN A 36 -10.14 6.88 1.01
C ASN A 36 -11.35 7.55 0.31
N ARG A 37 -11.36 8.89 0.27
CA ARG A 37 -12.41 9.69 -0.41
C ARG A 37 -12.66 9.28 -1.85
N PHE A 38 -11.59 9.01 -2.61
CA PHE A 38 -11.74 8.64 -4.02
C PHE A 38 -12.47 7.30 -4.17
N ARG A 39 -12.13 6.32 -3.33
CA ARG A 39 -12.84 5.04 -3.30
C ARG A 39 -14.31 5.23 -2.91
N ALA A 40 -14.59 5.99 -1.86
CA ALA A 40 -15.94 6.23 -1.38
C ALA A 40 -16.82 6.95 -2.43
N GLU A 41 -16.33 8.06 -2.98
CA GLU A 41 -17.15 8.95 -3.83
C GLU A 41 -17.15 8.56 -5.31
N ARG A 42 -16.05 7.99 -5.83
CA ARG A 42 -15.83 7.78 -7.27
C ARG A 42 -15.74 6.32 -7.68
N ARG A 43 -15.65 5.41 -6.71
CA ARG A 43 -15.60 3.95 -6.94
C ARG A 43 -16.70 3.20 -6.20
N GLY A 44 -17.68 3.90 -5.62
CA GLY A 44 -18.81 3.29 -4.94
C GLY A 44 -18.41 2.40 -3.76
N GLY A 45 -17.31 2.72 -3.08
CA GLY A 45 -16.81 1.92 -1.96
C GLY A 45 -16.19 0.58 -2.37
N ASP A 46 -15.62 0.46 -3.57
CA ASP A 46 -15.02 -0.79 -4.08
C ASP A 46 -14.07 -1.48 -3.07
N LEU A 47 -14.52 -2.60 -2.52
CA LEU A 47 -13.79 -3.38 -1.51
C LEU A 47 -12.48 -3.98 -2.05
N ARG A 48 -12.31 -4.07 -3.38
CA ARG A 48 -11.02 -4.44 -3.98
C ARG A 48 -9.93 -3.39 -3.75
N ARG A 49 -10.28 -2.17 -3.34
CA ARG A 49 -9.34 -1.08 -3.04
C ARG A 49 -9.34 -0.77 -1.54
N ALA A 50 -9.55 -1.79 -0.70
CA ALA A 50 -9.63 -1.65 0.76
C ALA A 50 -8.33 -1.11 1.36
N ILE A 51 -7.21 -1.70 0.94
CA ILE A 51 -5.86 -1.43 1.46
C ILE A 51 -4.92 -1.04 0.32
N ASN A 52 -3.99 -0.12 0.61
CA ASN A 52 -2.92 0.30 -0.29
C ASN A 52 -1.56 -0.04 0.35
N ILE A 53 -0.66 -0.69 -0.38
CA ILE A 53 0.66 -1.08 0.14
C ILE A 53 1.79 -0.54 -0.75
N PHE A 54 2.95 -0.25 -0.13
CA PHE A 54 4.18 0.11 -0.86
C PHE A 54 5.46 -0.49 -0.28
N SER A 55 6.50 -0.62 -1.10
CA SER A 55 7.82 -1.09 -0.66
C SER A 55 8.65 0.07 -0.11
N LEU A 56 9.32 -0.18 1.01
CA LEU A 56 10.31 0.72 1.57
C LEU A 56 11.48 0.92 0.61
N GLU A 57 11.98 -0.16 0.00
CA GLU A 57 13.09 -0.12 -0.94
C GLU A 57 12.78 0.75 -2.16
N ARG A 58 11.53 0.73 -2.65
CA ARG A 58 11.10 1.63 -3.73
C ARG A 58 11.07 3.08 -3.27
N ILE A 59 10.66 3.37 -2.04
CA ILE A 59 10.72 4.71 -1.46
C ILE A 59 12.18 5.19 -1.39
N GLU A 60 13.08 4.38 -0.83
CA GLU A 60 14.51 4.71 -0.70
C GLU A 60 15.18 4.95 -2.07
N GLN A 61 14.89 4.09 -3.06
CA GLN A 61 15.40 4.27 -4.42
C GLN A 61 14.92 5.57 -5.07
N LEU A 62 13.66 5.95 -4.83
CA LEU A 62 13.11 7.22 -5.31
C LEU A 62 13.73 8.41 -4.58
N GLN A 63 14.07 8.27 -3.30
CA GLN A 63 14.82 9.28 -2.55
C GLN A 63 16.25 9.45 -3.12
N ASP A 64 16.92 8.36 -3.49
CA ASP A 64 18.21 8.38 -4.17
C ASP A 64 18.15 9.05 -5.55
N GLU A 65 17.01 8.92 -6.25
CA GLU A 65 16.69 9.67 -7.48
C GLU A 65 16.40 11.17 -7.23
N GLY A 66 16.37 11.62 -5.97
CA GLY A 66 16.14 13.00 -5.55
C GLY A 66 14.68 13.38 -5.32
N HIS A 67 13.76 12.41 -5.27
CA HIS A 67 12.36 12.67 -4.92
C HIS A 67 12.21 12.87 -3.40
N SER A 68 11.37 13.82 -2.99
CA SER A 68 11.04 14.08 -1.57
C SER A 68 9.96 13.13 -1.04
N ILE A 69 9.94 11.90 -1.53
CA ILE A 69 8.97 10.89 -1.14
C ILE A 69 9.33 10.39 0.27
N GLU A 70 8.33 10.28 1.12
CA GLU A 70 8.44 9.77 2.48
C GLU A 70 7.43 8.65 2.69
N VAL A 71 7.63 7.86 3.74
CA VAL A 71 6.64 6.89 4.22
C VAL A 71 5.28 7.57 4.44
N GLY A 72 4.23 6.97 3.88
CA GLY A 72 2.86 7.46 3.91
C GLY A 72 2.57 8.63 2.96
N SER A 73 3.60 9.26 2.37
CA SER A 73 3.43 10.47 1.56
C SER A 73 2.69 10.22 0.25
N THR A 74 2.72 8.97 -0.25
CA THR A 74 1.96 8.60 -1.45
C THR A 74 0.57 8.05 -1.12
N GLY A 75 0.26 7.82 0.15
CA GLY A 75 -1.06 7.37 0.61
C GLY A 75 -1.22 5.86 0.72
N GLU A 76 -0.12 5.13 0.79
CA GLU A 76 -0.11 3.73 1.22
C GLU A 76 -0.50 3.61 2.70
N ASN A 77 -1.30 2.60 3.00
CA ASN A 77 -1.66 2.22 4.37
C ASN A 77 -0.54 1.41 5.04
N ILE A 78 0.18 0.59 4.27
CA ILE A 78 1.22 -0.29 4.80
C ILE A 78 2.46 -0.12 3.97
N THR A 79 3.56 0.25 4.62
CA THR A 79 4.88 0.23 4.02
C THR A 79 5.56 -1.08 4.44
N ILE A 80 6.06 -1.84 3.48
CA ILE A 80 6.64 -3.17 3.67
C ILE A 80 8.13 -3.12 3.32
N GLU A 81 8.94 -3.76 4.15
CA GLU A 81 10.38 -3.92 3.97
C GLU A 81 10.73 -5.41 3.78
N GLY A 82 11.71 -5.71 2.95
CA GLY A 82 12.29 -7.05 2.72
C GLY A 82 11.53 -7.92 1.71
N MET A 83 10.44 -7.44 1.13
CA MET A 83 9.64 -8.20 0.16
C MET A 83 10.13 -7.93 -1.27
N ASP A 84 10.27 -9.01 -2.06
CA ASP A 84 10.60 -8.91 -3.48
C ASP A 84 9.40 -8.34 -4.27
N TRP A 85 9.41 -7.02 -4.42
CA TRP A 85 8.30 -6.26 -4.99
C TRP A 85 8.03 -6.58 -6.48
N ASP A 86 9.06 -7.01 -7.21
CA ASP A 86 8.97 -7.31 -8.64
C ASP A 86 8.24 -8.62 -8.93
N THR A 87 8.03 -9.45 -7.90
CA THR A 87 7.29 -10.70 -8.02
C THR A 87 5.80 -10.57 -7.75
N LEU A 88 5.32 -9.39 -7.33
CA LEU A 88 3.93 -9.20 -6.98
C LEU A 88 3.04 -9.13 -8.24
N GLU A 89 1.95 -9.88 -8.21
CA GLU A 89 0.96 -9.94 -9.29
C GLU A 89 -0.47 -9.88 -8.74
N VAL A 90 -1.41 -9.49 -9.61
CA VAL A 90 -2.85 -9.52 -9.29
C VAL A 90 -3.27 -10.94 -8.88
N GLY A 91 -4.04 -11.04 -7.81
CA GLY A 91 -4.55 -12.30 -7.28
C GLY A 91 -3.67 -12.95 -6.21
N MET A 92 -2.42 -12.50 -6.04
CA MET A 92 -1.56 -12.97 -4.96
C MET A 92 -2.16 -12.63 -3.59
N ILE A 93 -2.03 -13.57 -2.65
CA ILE A 93 -2.55 -13.44 -1.28
C ILE A 93 -1.37 -13.24 -0.34
N LEU A 94 -1.45 -12.20 0.49
CA LEU A 94 -0.44 -11.85 1.47
C LEU A 94 -1.06 -11.94 2.85
N ARG A 95 -0.38 -12.65 3.76
CA ARG A 95 -0.62 -12.51 5.20
C ARG A 95 0.20 -11.33 5.70
N VAL A 96 -0.46 -10.38 6.36
CA VAL A 96 0.12 -9.17 6.93
C VAL A 96 -0.31 -9.11 8.39
N GLY A 97 0.60 -9.42 9.33
CA GLY A 97 0.23 -9.56 10.74
C GLY A 97 -0.87 -10.59 10.96
N GLU A 98 -1.99 -10.18 11.55
CA GLU A 98 -3.17 -11.03 11.75
C GLU A 98 -4.13 -11.03 10.55
N SER A 99 -4.01 -10.09 9.62
CA SER A 99 -4.89 -9.96 8.46
C SER A 99 -4.37 -10.71 7.23
N THR A 100 -5.29 -11.05 6.34
CA THR A 100 -4.98 -11.61 5.01
C THR A 100 -5.57 -10.69 3.93
N ILE A 101 -4.75 -10.26 2.96
CA ILE A 101 -5.16 -9.40 1.85
C ILE A 101 -4.87 -10.08 0.50
N GLN A 102 -5.63 -9.73 -0.53
CA GLN A 102 -5.40 -10.18 -1.90
C GLN A 102 -5.16 -8.98 -2.82
N LEU A 103 -4.04 -8.98 -3.54
CA LEU A 103 -3.70 -7.91 -4.49
C LEU A 103 -4.74 -7.88 -5.62
N SER A 104 -5.31 -6.70 -5.86
CA SER A 104 -6.40 -6.53 -6.82
C SER A 104 -5.95 -5.84 -8.10
N GLU A 105 -5.11 -4.81 -7.98
CA GLU A 105 -4.56 -4.06 -9.11
C GLU A 105 -3.36 -3.19 -8.67
N PRO A 106 -2.46 -2.84 -9.60
CA PRO A 106 -1.51 -1.76 -9.40
C PRO A 106 -2.22 -0.42 -9.10
N CYS A 107 -1.70 0.35 -8.15
CA CYS A 107 -2.25 1.64 -7.80
C CYS A 107 -1.76 2.72 -8.76
N ALA A 108 -2.63 3.13 -9.70
CA ALA A 108 -2.34 4.21 -10.62
C ALA A 108 -1.98 5.52 -9.87
N PRO A 109 -0.89 6.22 -10.27
CA PRO A 109 -0.52 7.48 -9.65
C PRO A 109 -1.50 8.60 -10.00
N CYS A 110 -1.55 9.64 -9.19
CA CYS A 110 -2.41 10.80 -9.44
C CYS A 110 -1.76 12.10 -8.97
N TYR A 111 -2.29 13.25 -9.43
CA TYR A 111 -1.71 14.55 -9.11
C TYR A 111 -1.58 14.84 -7.60
N LYS A 112 -2.37 14.20 -6.74
CA LYS A 112 -2.35 14.42 -5.29
C LYS A 112 -1.01 14.02 -4.65
N ILE A 113 -0.30 13.06 -5.24
CA ILE A 113 1.02 12.64 -4.75
C ILE A 113 2.15 13.46 -5.37
N GLY A 114 1.86 14.46 -6.21
CA GLY A 114 2.86 15.26 -6.90
C GLY A 114 3.89 15.92 -5.97
N GLY A 115 3.49 16.29 -4.75
CA GLY A 115 4.40 16.86 -3.75
C GLY A 115 5.49 15.90 -3.26
N SER A 116 5.33 14.60 -3.44
CA SER A 116 6.35 13.60 -3.11
C SER A 116 7.41 13.44 -4.20
N PHE A 117 7.25 14.07 -5.36
CA PHE A 117 8.13 13.86 -6.51
C PHE A 117 8.73 15.18 -6.98
N VAL A 118 10.05 15.22 -7.17
CA VAL A 118 10.74 16.36 -7.79
C VAL A 118 10.08 16.73 -9.12
N ASP A 119 9.84 18.02 -9.32
CA ASP A 119 9.12 18.61 -10.45
C ASP A 119 7.71 18.04 -10.69
N GLY A 120 7.10 17.42 -9.67
CA GLY A 120 5.78 16.80 -9.78
C GLY A 120 5.76 15.54 -10.67
N ARG A 121 6.91 14.87 -10.86
CA ARG A 121 7.04 13.66 -11.70
C ARG A 121 6.40 12.39 -11.10
N PHE A 122 5.16 12.48 -10.63
CA PHE A 122 4.45 11.37 -9.97
C PHE A 122 4.17 10.16 -10.88
N ALA A 123 4.26 10.33 -12.20
CA ALA A 123 4.16 9.22 -13.16
C ALA A 123 5.34 8.22 -13.06
N ARG A 124 6.40 8.54 -12.30
CA ARG A 124 7.56 7.67 -12.08
C ARG A 124 7.19 6.32 -11.42
N VAL A 125 6.11 6.29 -10.65
CA VAL A 125 5.57 5.07 -9.99
C VAL A 125 4.38 4.49 -10.74
N ASP A 126 4.25 4.77 -12.03
CA ASP A 126 3.24 4.21 -12.90
C ASP A 126 3.63 2.81 -13.36
N HIS A 127 2.81 1.82 -13.04
CA HIS A 127 3.06 0.42 -13.39
C HIS A 127 3.13 0.18 -14.91
N GLU A 128 2.36 0.93 -15.71
CA GLU A 128 2.35 0.76 -17.17
C GLU A 128 3.61 1.31 -17.83
N GLN A 129 4.30 2.24 -17.16
CA GLN A 129 5.55 2.85 -17.65
C GLN A 129 6.78 2.12 -17.08
N GLU A 130 6.69 1.72 -15.82
CA GLU A 130 7.78 1.21 -15.00
C GLU A 130 7.25 0.02 -14.17
N PHE A 131 7.22 -1.17 -14.78
CA PHE A 131 6.79 -2.40 -14.09
C PHE A 131 7.60 -2.59 -12.80
N GLY A 132 6.92 -2.95 -11.71
CA GLY A 132 7.56 -3.15 -10.40
C GLY A 132 7.77 -1.88 -9.56
N TRP A 133 7.36 -0.70 -10.04
CA TRP A 133 7.53 0.58 -9.30
C TRP A 133 6.26 1.12 -8.67
N SER A 134 5.11 0.53 -8.98
CA SER A 134 3.84 0.97 -8.43
C SER A 134 3.59 0.46 -7.02
N ARG A 135 2.76 1.21 -6.30
CA ARG A 135 1.99 0.69 -5.16
C ARG A 135 1.00 -0.39 -5.62
N TRP A 136 0.46 -1.13 -4.64
CA TRP A 136 -0.58 -2.12 -4.88
C TRP A 136 -1.85 -1.79 -4.10
N LEU A 137 -3.00 -1.98 -4.73
CA LEU A 137 -4.29 -2.02 -4.06
C LEU A 137 -4.67 -3.46 -3.76
N ALA A 138 -5.40 -3.68 -2.67
CA ALA A 138 -5.81 -5.00 -2.24
C ALA A 138 -7.21 -5.00 -1.61
N SER A 139 -7.92 -6.12 -1.80
CA SER A 139 -9.07 -6.52 -0.97
C SER A 139 -8.61 -7.22 0.29
N VAL A 140 -9.45 -7.18 1.33
CA VAL A 140 -9.25 -7.97 2.55
C VAL A 140 -9.95 -9.33 2.38
N VAL A 141 -9.20 -10.40 2.64
CA VAL A 141 -9.69 -11.78 2.67
C VAL A 141 -10.04 -12.20 4.10
N GLU A 142 -9.22 -11.77 5.07
CA GLU A 142 -9.43 -12.00 6.50
C GLU A 142 -9.09 -10.72 7.26
N GLU A 143 -10.04 -10.23 8.07
CA GLU A 143 -9.82 -9.08 8.94
C GLU A 143 -8.80 -9.40 10.04
N GLY A 144 -8.10 -8.39 10.53
CA GLY A 144 -7.13 -8.59 11.61
C GLY A 144 -6.37 -7.33 11.96
N MET A 145 -5.69 -7.38 13.10
CA MET A 145 -4.81 -6.30 13.52
C MET A 145 -3.46 -6.37 12.79
N VAL A 146 -2.93 -5.22 12.43
CA VAL A 146 -1.57 -5.06 11.90
C VAL A 146 -0.83 -4.02 12.71
N SER A 147 0.41 -4.33 13.07
CA SER A 147 1.34 -3.47 13.81
C SER A 147 2.67 -3.35 13.07
N THR A 148 3.40 -2.25 13.31
CA THR A 148 4.80 -2.15 12.91
C THR A 148 5.61 -3.32 13.46
N GLY A 149 6.43 -3.93 12.62
CA GLY A 149 7.25 -5.11 12.92
C GLY A 149 6.57 -6.45 12.63
N ASP A 150 5.29 -6.46 12.26
CA ASP A 150 4.60 -7.69 11.90
C ASP A 150 5.18 -8.32 10.63
N MET A 151 5.18 -9.66 10.59
CA MET A 151 5.62 -10.40 9.41
C MET A 151 4.64 -10.22 8.25
N VAL A 152 5.21 -10.15 7.04
CA VAL A 152 4.49 -10.22 5.78
C VAL A 152 4.96 -11.43 5.00
N SER A 153 4.03 -12.26 4.53
CA SER A 153 4.37 -13.46 3.73
C SER A 153 3.37 -13.68 2.61
N ILE A 154 3.87 -14.15 1.47
CA ILE A 154 3.02 -14.59 0.36
C ILE A 154 2.47 -15.97 0.72
N LEU A 155 1.15 -16.12 0.69
CA LEU A 155 0.48 -17.40 0.87
C LEU A 155 0.48 -18.15 -0.47
N ALA A 156 0.90 -19.41 -0.45
CA ALA A 156 0.88 -20.25 -1.63
C ALA A 156 -0.57 -20.42 -2.13
N PRO A 157 -0.81 -20.48 -3.46
CA PRO A 157 -2.12 -20.85 -3.97
C PRO A 157 -2.45 -22.29 -3.54
N GLY A 158 -3.36 -22.44 -2.58
CA GLY A 158 -3.96 -23.73 -2.20
C GLY A 158 -3.34 -24.40 -0.98
N GLU A 159 -3.78 -24.00 0.21
CA GLU A 159 -4.09 -24.93 1.30
C GLU A 159 -5.54 -24.67 1.73
N ASN A 160 -6.48 -25.15 0.91
CA ASN A 160 -7.87 -25.39 1.31
C ASN A 160 -8.15 -26.88 1.13
#